data_AF-A0A9X9P847-F1
#
_entry.id   AF-A0A9X9P847-F1
#
_cell.length_a   1.000
_cell.length_b   1.000
_cell.length_c   1.000
_cell.angle_alpha   90.00
_cell.angle_beta   90.00
_cell.angle_gamma   90.00
#
_symmetry.space_group_name_H-M   'P 1'
#
loop_
_entity.id
_entity.type
_entity.pdbx_description
1 polymer ?
#
loop_
_entity_poly.entity_id
_entity_poly.type
_entity_poly.pdbx_seq_one_letter_code
_entity_poly.pdbx_strand_id
1 'polypeptide(L)' 'METISIDNRGDFGLWAIERAKEIVANEASDLAISVRDGDEAGIRDAGNALGAAIAAALLEVYDGLISEE' A
#
# COMPACT_ATOMS: atom_id res chain seq x y z
N MET A 1 0.05 -10.38 -11.31
CA MET A 1 1.26 -9.73 -10.78
C MET A 1 2.44 -10.50 -11.33
N GLU A 2 3.29 -9.86 -12.13
CA GLU A 2 4.59 -10.45 -12.47
C GLU A 2 5.38 -10.52 -11.16
N THR A 3 5.93 -11.68 -10.81
CA THR A 3 6.72 -11.83 -9.58
C THR A 3 8.02 -11.06 -9.75
N ILE A 4 8.13 -9.89 -9.11
CA ILE A 4 9.36 -9.10 -9.12
C ILE A 4 10.33 -9.75 -8.13
N SER A 5 11.44 -10.31 -8.65
CA SER A 5 12.55 -10.72 -7.79
C SER A 5 13.24 -9.46 -7.26
N ILE A 6 13.37 -9.35 -5.93
CA ILE A 6 14.06 -8.23 -5.29
C ILE A 6 15.49 -8.71 -4.99
N ASP A 7 16.38 -8.55 -5.96
CA ASP A 7 17.75 -9.07 -5.84
C ASP A 7 18.72 -8.01 -5.29
N ASN A 8 18.35 -6.73 -5.36
CA ASN A 8 19.14 -5.63 -4.85
C ASN A 8 18.28 -4.42 -4.41
N ARG A 9 18.93 -3.41 -3.81
CA ARG A 9 18.26 -2.20 -3.31
C ARG A 9 17.53 -1.39 -4.40
N GLY A 10 18.05 -1.40 -5.63
CA GLY A 10 17.41 -0.76 -6.78
C GLY A 10 16.10 -1.44 -7.15
N ASP A 11 16.10 -2.77 -7.21
CA ASP A 11 14.90 -3.57 -7.50
C ASP A 11 13.84 -3.38 -6.40
N PHE A 12 14.26 -3.37 -5.13
CA PHE A 12 13.39 -3.04 -4.00
C PHE A 12 12.78 -1.65 -4.15
N GLY A 13 13.58 -0.66 -4.56
CA GLY A 13 13.10 0.70 -4.78
C GLY A 13 12.03 0.77 -5.88
N LEU A 14 12.21 0.06 -6.99
CA LEU A 14 11.21 -0.02 -8.06
C LEU A 14 9.94 -0.73 -7.60
N TRP A 15 10.07 -1.88 -6.94
CA TRP A 15 8.94 -2.60 -6.35
C TRP A 15 8.17 -1.70 -5.39
N ALA A 16 8.85 -0.98 -4.48
CA ALA A 16 8.22 -0.12 -3.50
C ALA A 16 7.44 1.04 -4.16
N ILE A 17 7.96 1.59 -5.28
CA ILE A 17 7.28 2.62 -6.05
C ILE A 17 6.00 2.07 -6.68
N GLU A 18 6.06 0.91 -7.34
CA GLU A 18 4.87 0.30 -7.95
C GLU A 18 3.83 -0.10 -6.90
N ARG A 19 4.28 -0.68 -5.78
CA ARG A 19 3.40 -1.02 -4.66
C ARG A 19 2.72 0.21 -4.06
N ALA A 20 3.45 1.31 -3.90
CA ALA A 20 2.88 2.56 -3.41
C ALA A 20 1.86 3.16 -4.40
N LYS A 21 2.13 3.09 -5.71
CA LYS A 21 1.17 3.54 -6.74
C LYS A 21 -0.12 2.74 -6.69
N GLU A 22 -0.05 1.42 -6.54
CA GLU A 22 -1.24 0.57 -6.42
C GLU A 22 -2.07 0.93 -5.18
N ILE A 23 -1.42 1.08 -4.01
CA ILE A 23 -2.11 1.45 -2.77
C ILE A 23 -2.80 2.82 -2.93
N VAL A 24 -2.12 3.80 -3.52
CA VAL A 24 -2.71 5.13 -3.75
C VAL A 24 -3.86 5.05 -4.74
N ALA A 25 -3.72 4.30 -5.84
CA ALA A 25 -4.76 4.17 -6.86
C ALA A 25 -6.03 3.47 -6.33
N ASN A 26 -5.86 2.48 -5.46
CA ASN A 26 -6.98 1.70 -4.93
C ASN A 26 -7.62 2.36 -3.71
N GLU A 27 -6.82 2.88 -2.77
CA GLU A 27 -7.33 3.28 -1.44
C GLU A 27 -7.43 4.80 -1.28
N ALA A 28 -6.60 5.60 -1.96
CA ALA A 28 -6.58 7.05 -1.74
C ALA A 28 -7.71 7.77 -2.50
N SER A 29 -8.24 7.18 -3.57
CA SER A 29 -9.38 7.75 -4.32
C SER A 29 -10.64 7.82 -3.46
N ASP A 30 -10.95 6.76 -2.72
CA ASP A 30 -12.15 6.71 -1.86
C ASP A 30 -12.04 7.69 -0.69
N LEU A 31 -10.83 7.84 -0.13
CA LEU A 31 -10.56 8.86 0.88
C LEU A 31 -10.75 10.27 0.32
N ALA A 32 -10.21 10.55 -0.88
CA ALA A 32 -10.36 11.87 -1.52
C ALA A 32 -11.82 12.21 -1.84
N ILE A 33 -12.61 11.23 -2.28
CA ILE A 33 -14.05 11.39 -2.53
C ILE A 33 -14.78 11.69 -1.22
N SER A 34 -14.52 10.92 -0.16
CA SER A 34 -15.16 11.10 1.14
C SER A 34 -14.86 12.47 1.75
N VAL A 35 -13.60 12.93 1.64
CA VAL A 35 -13.18 14.28 2.06
C VAL A 35 -13.90 15.36 1.26
N ARG A 36 -13.98 15.22 -0.06
CA ARG A 36 -14.67 16.18 -0.94
C ARG A 36 -16.15 16.29 -0.58
N ASP A 37 -16.80 15.17 -0.30
CA ASP A 37 -18.24 15.10 -0.05
C ASP A 37 -18.60 15.45 1.41
N GLY A 38 -17.59 15.63 2.28
CA GLY A 38 -17.79 15.93 3.71
C GLY A 38 -18.38 14.77 4.50
N ASP A 39 -18.24 13.54 4.00
CA ASP A 39 -18.72 12.32 4.65
C ASP A 39 -17.74 11.90 5.76
N GLU A 40 -17.99 12.33 6.99
CA GLU A 40 -17.13 12.00 8.15
C GLU A 40 -16.98 10.49 8.38
N ALA A 41 -18.03 9.70 8.12
CA ALA A 41 -17.96 8.25 8.27
C ALA A 41 -17.09 7.65 7.16
N GLY A 42 -17.32 8.05 5.91
CA GLY A 42 -16.50 7.65 4.76
C GLY A 42 -15.02 8.03 4.91
N ILE A 43 -14.72 9.23 5.43
CA ILE A 43 -13.35 9.68 5.69
C ILE A 43 -12.64 8.74 6.68
N ARG A 44 -13.33 8.38 7.77
CA ARG A 44 -12.77 7.47 8.78
C ARG A 44 -12.52 6.09 8.18
N ASP A 45 -13.50 5.55 7.46
CA ASP A 45 -13.45 4.18 6.97
C ASP A 45 -12.41 4.04 5.85
N ALA A 46 -12.39 4.98 4.89
CA ALA A 46 -11.39 5.04 3.82
C ALA A 46 -9.98 5.34 4.35
N GLY A 47 -9.86 6.20 5.37
CA GLY A 47 -8.57 6.47 6.02
C GLY A 47 -7.99 5.24 6.71
N ASN A 48 -8.84 4.45 7.38
CA ASN A 48 -8.45 3.18 7.97
C ASN A 48 -8.03 2.16 6.91
N ALA A 49 -8.77 2.06 5.80
CA ALA A 49 -8.44 1.17 4.70
C ALA A 49 -7.06 1.49 4.09
N LEU A 50 -6.80 2.76 3.78
CA LEU A 50 -5.51 3.22 3.28
C LEU A 50 -4.37 2.91 4.27
N GLY A 51 -4.56 3.21 5.56
CA GLY A 51 -3.56 2.91 6.60
C GLY A 51 -3.28 1.41 6.72
N ALA A 52 -4.33 0.58 6.66
CA ALA A 52 -4.20 -0.88 6.70
C ALA A 52 -3.45 -1.42 5.47
N ALA A 53 -3.72 -0.90 4.28
CA ALA A 53 -3.01 -1.30 3.06
C ALA A 53 -1.51 -0.94 3.12
N ILE A 54 -1.16 0.23 3.65
CA ILE A 54 0.24 0.62 3.88
C ILE A 54 0.89 -0.33 4.89
N ALA A 55 0.24 -0.60 6.02
CA ALA A 55 0.78 -1.50 7.03
C ALA A 55 0.98 -2.93 6.49
N ALA A 56 0.03 -3.44 5.70
CA ALA A 56 0.13 -4.74 5.05
C ALA A 56 1.32 -4.80 4.07
N ALA A 57 1.56 -3.75 3.28
CA ALA A 57 2.72 -3.70 2.38
C ALA A 57 4.06 -3.66 3.15
N LEU A 58 4.11 -3.04 4.33
CA LEU A 58 5.32 -3.08 5.17
C LEU A 58 5.57 -4.48 5.74
N LEU A 59 4.51 -5.18 6.14
CA LEU A 59 4.60 -6.57 6.60
C LEU A 59 4.99 -7.52 5.47
N GLU A 60 4.49 -7.31 4.25
CA GLU A 60 4.89 -8.06 3.05
C GLU A 60 6.41 -7.98 2.81
N VAL A 61 7.00 -6.78 3.00
CA VAL A 61 8.46 -6.61 2.94
C VAL A 61 9.15 -7.36 4.07
N TYR A 62 8.64 -7.24 5.29
CA TYR A 62 9.23 -7.91 6.45
C TYR A 62 9.23 -9.43 6.29
N ASP A 63 8.11 -10.01 5.88
CA ASP A 63 7.94 -11.43 5.63
C ASP A 63 8.88 -11.91 4.50
N GLY A 64 9.03 -11.11 3.43
CA GLY A 64 9.98 -11.41 2.36
C GLY A 64 11.47 -11.30 2.75
N LEU A 65 11.80 -10.60 3.84
CA LEU A 65 13.17 -10.48 4.36
C LEU A 65 13.51 -11.60 5.35
N ILE A 66 12.52 -12.22 5.97
CA ILE A 66 12.72 -13.38 6.83
C ILE A 66 12.78 -14.60 5.91
N SER A 67 13.98 -15.16 5.71
CA SER A 67 14.11 -16.47 5.09
C SER A 67 13.22 -17.47 5.83
N GLU A 68 12.37 -18.21 5.10
CA GLU A 68 11.71 -19.39 5.68
C GLU A 68 12.81 -20.33 6.20
N GLU A 69 12.80 -20.57 7.52
CA GLU A 69 13.79 -21.41 8.22
C GLU A 69 13.71 -22.89 7.78
#